data_AF-A0A6A8LTF1-F1
#
_entry.id   AF-A0A6A8LTF1-F1
#
_cell.length_a   1.000
_cell.length_b   1.000
_cell.length_c   1.000
_cell.angle_alpha   90.00
_cell.angle_beta   90.00
_cell.angle_gamma   90.00
#
_symmetry.space_group_name_H-M   'P 1'
#
loop_
_entity.id
_entity.type
_entity.pdbx_description
1 polymer ?
#
loop_
_entity_poly.entity_id
_entity_poly.type
_entity_poly.pdbx_seq_one_letter_code
_entity_poly.pdbx_strand_id
1 'polypeptide(L)'
;IKRTTKGSNFDVYFHDEFIGNYDIPMFGEHNVLNSLAVIAVSYMEKVDQQEIAKELLTFKGVKRRFTEKRVADMVIIDDYAHHPAEIKATIDAARQQYPD
;
A
#
# COMPACT_ATOMS: atom_id res chain seq x y z
N ILE A 1 2.90 -8.56 8.69
CA ILE A 1 2.07 -8.01 7.58
C ILE A 1 0.84 -8.90 7.40
N LYS A 2 -0.36 -8.33 7.48
CA LYS A 2 -1.64 -8.97 7.20
C LYS A 2 -2.23 -8.35 5.93
N ARG A 3 -2.37 -9.16 4.88
CA ARG A 3 -2.93 -8.74 3.58
C ARG A 3 -4.43 -9.04 3.55
N THR A 4 -5.23 -8.10 3.06
CA THR A 4 -6.70 -8.24 2.94
C THR A 4 -7.17 -7.78 1.56
N THR A 5 -8.43 -8.09 1.21
CA THR A 5 -9.08 -7.59 -0.02
C THR A 5 -9.41 -6.09 0.02
N LYS A 6 -9.17 -5.41 1.15
CA LYS A 6 -9.39 -3.96 1.32
C LYS A 6 -8.10 -3.16 1.45
N GLY A 7 -6.94 -3.82 1.45
CA GLY A 7 -5.65 -3.20 1.69
C GLY A 7 -4.75 -4.07 2.55
N SER A 8 -3.82 -3.46 3.28
CA SER A 8 -2.82 -4.16 4.09
C SER A 8 -2.67 -3.54 5.48
N ASN A 9 -2.47 -4.37 6.48
CA ASN A 9 -2.18 -3.99 7.87
C ASN A 9 -0.80 -4.50 8.27
N PHE A 10 0.01 -3.72 8.97
CA PHE A 10 1.33 -4.16 9.40
C PHE A 10 1.85 -3.40 10.62
N ASP A 11 2.58 -4.13 11.46
CA ASP A 11 3.34 -3.56 12.57
C ASP A 11 4.67 -3.02 12.05
N VAL A 12 5.07 -1.87 12.59
CA VAL A 12 6.34 -1.23 12.29
C VAL A 12 7.20 -1.19 13.55
N TYR A 13 8.47 -1.56 13.37
CA TYR A 13 9.47 -1.57 14.41
C TYR A 13 10.68 -0.73 13.98
N PHE A 14 11.29 -0.02 14.93
CA PHE A 14 12.56 0.68 14.75
C PHE A 14 13.52 0.25 15.86
N HIS A 15 14.65 -0.38 15.48
CA HIS A 15 15.59 -0.99 16.45
C HIS A 15 14.90 -1.92 17.47
N ASP A 16 14.04 -2.82 16.97
CA ASP A 16 13.22 -3.76 17.77
C ASP A 16 12.18 -3.11 18.70
N GLU A 17 12.06 -1.79 18.71
CA GLU A 17 10.99 -1.07 19.40
C GLU A 17 9.76 -0.98 18.51
N PHE A 18 8.59 -1.36 19.04
CA PHE A 18 7.32 -1.20 18.33
C PHE A 18 6.95 0.29 18.26
N ILE A 19 6.86 0.84 17.06
CA ILE A 19 6.53 2.26 16.85
C ILE A 19 5.09 2.50 16.39
N GLY A 20 4.39 1.45 15.95
CA GLY A 20 2.97 1.54 15.61
C GLY A 20 2.46 0.42 14.70
N ASN A 21 1.14 0.32 14.61
CA ASN A 21 0.43 -0.51 13.65
C ASN A 21 -0.24 0.41 12.61
N TYR A 22 -0.09 0.07 11.33
CA TYR A 22 -0.55 0.90 10.22
C TYR A 22 -1.44 0.10 9.28
N ASP A 23 -2.52 0.75 8.86
CA ASP A 23 -3.43 0.29 7.82
C ASP A 23 -3.26 1.16 6.57
N ILE A 24 -3.18 0.53 5.41
CA ILE A 24 -3.13 1.21 4.12
C ILE A 24 -4.19 0.65 3.17
N PRO A 25 -4.95 1.49 2.44
CA PRO A 25 -5.95 1.05 1.45
C PRO A 25 -5.29 0.65 0.13
N MET A 26 -4.09 0.07 0.18
CA MET A 26 -3.26 -0.27 -0.97
C MET A 26 -2.87 -1.75 -0.94
N PHE A 27 -2.68 -2.30 -2.13
CA PHE A 27 -2.45 -3.73 -2.36
C PHE A 27 -1.01 -4.01 -2.75
N GLY A 28 -0.55 -5.22 -2.46
CA GLY A 28 0.79 -5.69 -2.75
C GLY A 28 1.83 -5.28 -1.72
N GLU A 29 2.83 -6.14 -1.54
CA GLU A 29 3.92 -5.92 -0.57
C GLU A 29 4.74 -4.66 -0.87
N HIS A 30 4.89 -4.31 -2.15
CA HIS A 30 5.59 -3.10 -2.57
C HIS A 30 4.97 -1.82 -1.98
N ASN A 31 3.64 -1.77 -1.82
CA ASN A 31 2.99 -0.61 -1.19
C ASN A 31 3.18 -0.59 0.32
N VAL A 32 3.30 -1.75 0.98
CA VAL A 32 3.71 -1.82 2.38
C VAL A 32 5.13 -1.26 2.55
N LEU A 33 6.06 -1.61 1.65
CA LEU A 33 7.43 -1.10 1.67
C LEU A 33 7.50 0.41 1.39
N ASN A 34 6.71 0.91 0.43
CA ASN A 34 6.60 2.34 0.15
C ASN A 34 6.06 3.11 1.35
N SER A 35 5.00 2.60 1.99
CA SER A 35 4.44 3.20 3.20
C SER A 35 5.42 3.14 4.37
N LEU A 36 6.16 2.04 4.53
CA LEU A 36 7.22 1.93 5.53
C LEU A 36 8.31 2.99 5.33
N ALA A 37 8.70 3.28 4.08
CA ALA A 37 9.66 4.35 3.80
C ALA A 37 9.13 5.73 4.24
N VAL A 38 7.84 6.03 4.00
CA VAL A 38 7.19 7.26 4.47
C VAL A 38 7.15 7.34 5.99
N ILE A 39 6.79 6.23 6.66
CA ILE A 39 6.74 6.12 8.12
C ILE A 39 8.14 6.35 8.70
N ALA A 40 9.17 5.72 8.13
CA ALA A 40 10.55 5.84 8.60
C ALA A 40 11.05 7.29 8.51
N VAL A 41 10.87 7.97 7.37
CA VAL A 41 11.28 9.38 7.22
C VAL A 41 10.51 10.27 8.19
N SER A 42 9.19 10.10 8.27
CA SER A 42 8.33 10.88 9.18
C SER A 42 8.69 10.70 10.65
N TYR A 43 9.05 9.48 11.05
CA TYR A 43 9.50 9.14 12.40
C TYR A 43 10.83 9.83 12.73
N MET A 44 11.80 9.80 11.81
CA MET A 44 13.09 10.49 11.98
C MET A 44 12.94 12.01 12.10
N GLU A 45 12.00 12.59 11.34
CA GLU A 45 11.66 14.01 11.38
C GLU A 45 10.71 14.39 12.55
N LYS A 46 10.39 13.44 13.44
CA LYS A 46 9.56 13.64 14.63
C LYS A 46 8.15 14.16 14.31
N VAL A 47 7.61 13.77 13.15
CA VAL A 47 6.21 14.02 12.81
C VAL A 47 5.31 13.14 13.68
N ASP A 48 4.12 13.64 14.04
CA ASP A 48 3.14 12.86 14.79
C ASP A 48 2.72 11.60 14.00
N GLN A 49 3.03 10.43 14.55
CA GLN A 49 2.76 9.15 13.92
C GLN A 49 1.27 8.81 13.84
N GLN A 50 0.45 9.37 14.74
CA GLN A 50 -1.01 9.23 14.63
C GLN A 50 -1.53 9.97 13.40
N GLU A 51 -0.92 11.11 13.08
CA GLU A 51 -1.28 11.87 11.88
C GLU A 51 -0.82 11.14 10.61
N ILE A 52 0.40 10.59 10.60
CA ILE A 52 0.89 9.74 9.49
C ILE A 52 -0.04 8.55 9.25
N ALA A 53 -0.50 7.88 10.31
CA ALA A 53 -1.44 6.77 10.18
C ALA A 53 -2.77 7.20 9.55
N LYS A 54 -3.32 8.37 9.93
CA LYS A 54 -4.54 8.91 9.32
C LYS A 54 -4.33 9.27 7.85
N GLU A 55 -3.22 9.92 7.50
CA GLU A 55 -2.96 10.34 6.12
C GLU A 55 -2.68 9.14 5.19
N LEU A 56 -2.02 8.10 5.69
CA LEU A 56 -1.85 6.86 4.94
C LEU A 56 -3.18 6.16 4.64
N LEU A 57 -4.15 6.25 5.55
CA LEU A 57 -5.51 5.72 5.36
C LEU A 57 -6.30 6.47 4.29
N THR A 58 -6.03 7.76 4.08
CA THR A 58 -6.76 8.60 3.11
C THR A 58 -6.10 8.64 1.73
N PHE A 59 -4.88 8.12 1.60
CA PHE A 59 -4.12 8.13 0.36
C PHE A 59 -4.81 7.33 -0.75
N LYS A 60 -5.25 8.03 -1.80
CA LYS A 60 -6.03 7.47 -2.92
C LYS A 60 -5.17 6.83 -4.02
N GLY A 61 -3.86 6.74 -3.81
CA GLY A 61 -2.92 6.30 -4.84
C GLY A 61 -2.57 7.39 -5.85
N VAL A 62 -1.78 6.98 -6.85
CA VAL A 62 -1.31 7.85 -7.94
C VAL A 62 -1.84 7.31 -9.26
N LYS A 63 -2.13 8.19 -10.21
CA LYS A 63 -2.54 7.79 -11.56
C LYS A 63 -1.53 6.80 -12.14
N ARG A 64 -2.05 5.71 -12.74
CA ARG A 64 -1.28 4.64 -13.37
C ARG A 64 -0.38 3.86 -12.40
N ARG A 65 -0.70 3.87 -11.10
CA ARG A 65 -0.12 2.98 -10.09
C ARG A 65 -1.27 2.22 -9.46
N PHE A 66 -1.58 1.07 -10.06
CA PHE A 66 -2.71 0.22 -9.68
C PHE A 66 -4.04 1.00 -9.60
N THR A 67 -4.35 1.81 -10.62
CA THR A 67 -5.57 2.63 -10.62
C THR A 67 -6.77 1.82 -11.12
N GLU A 68 -7.76 1.62 -10.25
CA GLU A 68 -9.01 0.91 -10.58
C GLU A 68 -10.01 1.80 -11.34
N LYS A 69 -10.61 1.26 -12.40
CA LYS A 69 -11.76 1.82 -13.10
C LYS A 69 -12.82 0.73 -13.27
N ARG A 70 -14.08 1.03 -12.98
CA ARG A 70 -15.21 0.12 -13.20
C ARG A 70 -15.97 0.52 -14.45
N VAL A 71 -16.19 -0.45 -15.35
CA VAL A 71 -16.93 -0.26 -16.60
C VAL A 71 -17.92 -1.41 -16.72
N ALA A 72 -19.22 -1.09 -16.55
CA ALA A 72 -20.27 -2.10 -16.42
C ALA A 72 -19.95 -3.13 -15.33
N ASP A 73 -19.84 -4.41 -15.71
CA ASP A 73 -19.49 -5.55 -14.87
C ASP A 73 -17.98 -5.85 -14.85
N MET A 74 -17.17 -5.08 -15.57
CA MET A 74 -15.72 -5.26 -15.65
C MET A 74 -14.95 -4.33 -14.71
N VAL A 75 -13.89 -4.87 -14.11
CA VAL A 75 -12.86 -4.10 -13.42
C VAL A 75 -11.65 -3.96 -14.36
N ILE A 76 -11.20 -2.73 -14.54
CA ILE A 76 -10.00 -2.40 -15.32
C ILE A 76 -8.96 -1.83 -14.35
N ILE A 77 -7.78 -2.44 -14.30
CA ILE A 77 -6.63 -1.94 -13.56
C ILE A 77 -5.66 -1.28 -14.54
N ASP A 78 -5.38 0.00 -14.33
CA ASP A 78 -4.44 0.81 -15.11
C ASP A 78 -3.12 0.98 -14.32
N ASP A 79 -2.05 0.39 -14.83
CA ASP A 79 -0.71 0.40 -14.22
C ASP A 79 0.38 0.77 -15.25
N TYR A 80 1.42 1.47 -14.79
CA TYR A 80 2.60 1.86 -15.58
C TYR A 80 3.66 0.76 -15.67
N ALA A 81 3.45 -0.38 -15.02
CA ALA A 81 4.38 -1.50 -15.02
C ALA A 81 4.86 -1.87 -16.44
N HIS A 82 6.17 -1.84 -16.64
CA HIS A 82 6.83 -2.22 -17.89
C HIS A 82 8.07 -3.09 -17.64
N HIS A 83 8.61 -3.06 -16.43
CA HIS A 83 9.64 -3.99 -15.99
C HIS A 83 9.04 -5.29 -15.42
N PRO A 84 9.68 -6.45 -15.58
CA PRO A 84 9.14 -7.73 -15.08
C PRO A 84 8.82 -7.75 -13.58
N ALA A 85 9.63 -7.08 -12.76
CA ALA A 85 9.38 -6.97 -11.33
C ALA A 85 8.11 -6.15 -11.02
N GLU A 86 7.87 -5.07 -11.75
CA GLU A 86 6.67 -4.24 -11.60
C GLU A 86 5.43 -5.04 -12.01
N ILE A 87 5.49 -5.74 -13.14
CA ILE A 87 4.37 -6.57 -13.63
C ILE A 87 4.01 -7.64 -12.59
N LYS A 88 5.01 -8.30 -11.99
CA LYS A 88 4.80 -9.27 -10.92
C LYS A 88 4.11 -8.63 -9.71
N ALA A 89 4.52 -7.43 -9.32
CA ALA A 89 3.93 -6.68 -8.20
C ALA A 89 2.47 -6.27 -8.51
N THR A 90 2.17 -5.84 -9.74
CA THR A 90 0.80 -5.53 -10.18
C THR A 90 -0.09 -6.76 -10.15
N ILE A 91 0.38 -7.92 -10.63
CA ILE A 91 -0.38 -9.18 -10.59
C ILE A 91 -0.61 -9.65 -9.15
N ASP A 92 0.40 -9.54 -8.28
CA ASP A 92 0.28 -9.88 -6.86
C ASP A 92 -0.75 -8.98 -6.15
N ALA A 93 -0.74 -7.67 -6.42
CA ALA A 93 -1.74 -6.73 -5.92
C ALA A 93 -3.15 -7.08 -6.42
N ALA A 94 -3.30 -7.43 -7.70
CA ALA A 94 -4.58 -7.84 -8.27
C ALA A 94 -5.13 -9.10 -7.59
N ARG A 95 -4.31 -10.13 -7.39
CA ARG A 95 -4.71 -11.36 -6.68
C ARG A 95 -5.07 -11.13 -5.22
N GLN A 96 -4.45 -10.14 -4.57
CA GLN A 96 -4.83 -9.77 -3.21
C GLN A 96 -6.21 -9.10 -3.18
N GLN A 97 -6.49 -8.18 -4.11
CA GLN A 97 -7.76 -7.46 -4.12
C GLN A 97 -8.92 -8.33 -4.62
N TYR A 98 -8.66 -9.15 -5.65
CA TYR A 98 -9.62 -10.03 -6.31
C TYR A 98 -9.08 -11.48 -6.29
N PRO A 99 -9.33 -12.22 -5.19
CA PRO A 99 -8.82 -13.58 -5.02
C PRO A 99 -9.58 -14.66 -5.81
N ASP A 100 -10.79 -14.35 -6.26
CA ASP A 100 -11.69 -15.23 -7.03
C ASP A 100 -11.67 -14.87 -8.53
#